data_AF-A0A9X0BWW7-F1
#
_entry.id   AF-A0A9X0BWW7-F1
#
_cell.length_a   1.000
_cell.length_b   1.000
_cell.length_c   1.000
_cell.angle_alpha   90.00
_cell.angle_beta   90.00
_cell.angle_gamma   90.00
#
_symmetry.space_group_name_H-M   'P 1'
#
loop_
_entity.id
_entity.type
_entity.pdbx_description
1 polymer ?
#
loop_
_entity_poly.entity_id
_entity_poly.type
_entity_poly.pdbx_seq_one_letter_code
_entity_poly.pdbx_strand_id
1 'polypeptide(L)'
;MAETRFPPEVTTASLPTLDVQYESKFKDYELSDITHIVVYLSDTHIRNIMNSNTDTSNEYDNEGYLDIVRKMLSMTFFENENQLEWLGTERLGRRKFVAFTNIKNKEKWIQNQSLRCGKLKVVEAMFMRTNPRETQKIFWRPARKIVFRRVLIKVHSSVEKAQVRVATTRAGMTSQKLAYRLRKGSASV
;
A
#
# COMPACT_ATOMS: atom_id res chain seq x y z
N MET A 1 14.66 10.17 -47.63
CA MET A 1 15.11 9.25 -46.57
C MET A 1 14.30 9.58 -45.33
N ALA A 2 13.50 8.65 -44.82
CA ALA A 2 12.65 8.88 -43.66
C ALA A 2 13.44 8.52 -42.38
N GLU A 3 13.85 9.53 -41.61
CA GLU A 3 14.47 9.32 -40.31
C GLU A 3 13.42 8.75 -39.34
N THR A 4 13.62 7.48 -38.98
CA THR A 4 12.82 6.81 -37.97
C THR A 4 13.28 7.31 -36.60
N ARG A 5 12.56 8.28 -36.02
CA ARG A 5 12.77 8.70 -34.64
C ARG A 5 12.22 7.60 -33.73
N PHE A 6 13.11 6.81 -33.14
CA PHE A 6 12.76 5.92 -32.04
C PHE A 6 12.23 6.77 -30.86
N PRO A 7 11.13 6.38 -30.21
CA PRO A 7 10.69 7.06 -28.99
C PRO A 7 11.77 6.91 -27.92
N PRO A 8 11.94 7.91 -27.03
CA PRO A 8 12.94 7.84 -25.98
C PRO A 8 12.68 6.60 -25.12
N GLU A 9 13.72 5.78 -25.00
CA GLU A 9 13.79 4.63 -24.12
C GLU A 9 13.31 5.07 -22.73
N VAL A 10 12.22 4.47 -22.25
CA VAL A 10 11.70 4.71 -20.91
C VAL A 10 12.78 4.26 -19.95
N THR A 11 13.58 5.21 -19.48
CA THR A 11 14.61 4.98 -18.48
C THR A 11 13.88 4.50 -17.24
N THR A 12 13.84 3.19 -17.04
CA THR A 12 13.36 2.56 -15.81
C THR A 12 14.41 2.90 -14.77
N ALA A 13 14.34 4.12 -14.23
CA ALA A 13 15.20 4.54 -13.15
C ALA A 13 15.06 3.49 -12.03
N SER A 14 16.15 2.77 -11.77
CA SER A 14 16.21 1.75 -10.72
C SER A 14 15.85 2.40 -9.40
N LEU A 15 14.90 1.82 -8.66
CA LEU A 15 14.56 2.30 -7.33
C LEU A 15 15.83 2.28 -6.46
N PRO A 16 16.08 3.33 -5.65
CA PRO A 16 17.24 3.34 -4.78
C PRO A 16 17.15 2.17 -3.80
N THR A 17 18.22 1.39 -3.71
CA THR A 17 18.35 0.29 -2.76
C THR A 17 18.28 0.83 -1.34
N LEU A 18 17.45 0.21 -0.50
CA LEU A 18 17.32 0.57 0.92
C LEU A 18 18.06 -0.45 1.80
N ASP A 19 18.90 0.05 2.70
CA ASP A 19 19.50 -0.75 3.77
C ASP A 19 18.54 -0.84 4.96
N VAL A 20 18.13 -2.05 5.33
CA VAL A 20 17.07 -2.30 6.33
C VAL A 20 17.69 -2.50 7.71
N GLN A 21 17.28 -1.65 8.64
CA GLN A 21 17.69 -1.70 10.03
C GLN A 21 16.48 -1.94 10.94
N TYR A 22 16.71 -2.70 12.01
CA TYR A 22 15.72 -2.94 13.07
C TYR A 22 16.44 -3.13 14.40
N GLU A 23 15.74 -2.85 15.50
CA GLU A 23 16.29 -3.11 16.84
C GLU A 23 16.44 -4.62 17.05
N SER A 24 17.59 -5.06 17.59
CA SER A 24 17.91 -6.48 17.81
C SER A 24 16.84 -7.26 18.58
N LYS A 25 16.09 -6.58 19.46
CA LYS A 25 14.95 -7.16 20.21
C LYS A 25 13.77 -7.59 19.32
N PHE A 26 13.78 -7.23 18.04
CA PHE A 26 12.78 -7.62 17.04
C PHE A 26 13.34 -8.58 15.99
N LYS A 27 14.49 -9.22 16.25
CA LYS A 27 15.10 -10.18 15.32
C LYS A 27 14.22 -11.39 15.00
N ASP A 28 13.36 -11.79 15.94
CA ASP A 28 12.42 -12.91 15.76
C ASP A 28 11.13 -12.50 15.03
N TYR A 29 11.02 -11.25 14.59
CA TYR A 29 9.85 -10.77 13.86
C TYR A 29 9.95 -11.19 12.39
N GLU A 30 9.15 -12.17 12.00
CA GLU A 30 9.11 -12.63 10.61
C GLU A 30 8.55 -11.54 9.68
N LEU A 31 9.35 -11.08 8.71
CA LEU A 31 8.94 -10.06 7.74
C LEU A 31 7.79 -10.55 6.85
N SER A 32 7.73 -11.85 6.58
CA SER A 32 6.67 -12.53 5.84
C SER A 32 5.27 -12.32 6.45
N ASP A 33 5.21 -12.16 7.77
CA ASP A 33 3.97 -11.97 8.51
C ASP A 33 3.50 -10.51 8.54
N ILE A 34 4.31 -9.56 8.06
CA ILE A 34 3.93 -8.15 8.02
C ILE A 34 2.73 -7.99 7.09
N THR A 35 1.61 -7.55 7.66
CA THR A 35 0.38 -7.31 6.90
C THR A 35 0.23 -5.85 6.53
N HIS A 36 0.76 -4.92 7.34
CA HIS A 36 0.62 -3.49 7.12
C HIS A 36 1.92 -2.75 7.46
N ILE A 37 2.23 -1.75 6.64
CA ILE A 37 3.38 -0.85 6.85
C ILE A 37 2.86 0.58 6.95
N VAL A 38 3.36 1.31 7.94
CA VAL A 38 3.02 2.72 8.17
C VAL A 38 4.27 3.57 8.01
N VAL A 39 4.18 4.66 7.24
CA VAL A 39 5.24 5.66 7.09
C VAL A 39 4.73 7.03 7.46
N TYR A 40 5.55 7.81 8.19
CA TYR A 40 5.22 9.18 8.55
C TYR A 40 5.64 10.15 7.44
N LEU A 41 4.69 10.94 6.94
CA LEU A 41 4.91 11.93 5.89
C LEU A 41 5.64 13.19 6.38
N SER A 42 5.69 13.39 7.69
CA SER A 42 6.45 14.50 8.29
C SER A 42 7.97 14.29 8.25
N ASP A 43 8.42 13.15 7.72
CA ASP A 43 9.83 12.84 7.66
C ASP A 43 10.47 13.62 6.50
N THR A 44 11.08 14.76 6.83
CA THR A 44 11.75 15.67 5.89
C THR A 44 12.78 14.96 5.01
N HIS A 45 13.26 13.80 5.44
CA HIS A 45 14.22 12.98 4.73
C HIS A 45 13.66 12.36 3.45
N ILE A 46 12.37 12.02 3.42
CA ILE A 46 11.75 11.48 2.20
C ILE A 46 11.67 12.56 1.11
N ARG A 47 11.56 13.84 1.50
CA ARG A 47 11.64 14.98 0.58
C ARG A 47 13.03 15.12 -0.04
N ASN A 48 14.08 14.83 0.72
CA ASN A 48 15.47 14.95 0.26
C ASN A 48 15.89 13.83 -0.70
N ILE A 49 15.38 12.60 -0.54
CA ILE A 49 15.61 11.48 -1.49
C ILE A 49 15.10 11.84 -2.89
N MET A 50 14.03 12.63 -2.98
CA MET A 50 13.49 13.09 -4.26
C MET A 50 14.34 14.20 -4.89
N ASN A 51 14.82 15.16 -4.09
CA ASN A 51 15.65 16.25 -4.60
C ASN A 51 16.98 15.77 -5.21
N SER A 52 17.48 14.59 -4.82
CA SER A 52 18.71 14.02 -5.40
C SER A 52 18.49 13.25 -6.71
N ASN A 53 17.24 12.92 -7.06
CA ASN A 53 16.93 12.07 -8.22
C ASN A 53 16.28 12.84 -9.38
N THR A 54 15.90 14.11 -9.22
CA THR A 54 15.28 14.91 -10.29
C THR A 54 15.66 16.39 -10.21
N ASP A 55 16.19 16.91 -11.32
CA ASP A 55 16.48 18.32 -11.59
C ASP A 55 15.17 19.08 -11.89
N THR A 56 14.25 19.19 -10.93
CA THR A 56 12.97 19.88 -11.18
C THR A 56 12.39 20.56 -9.95
N SER A 57 12.27 21.88 -10.09
CA SER A 57 11.66 22.86 -9.17
C SER A 57 10.13 22.76 -9.04
N ASN A 58 9.52 21.58 -9.18
CA ASN A 58 8.06 21.47 -9.25
C ASN A 58 7.43 20.90 -7.99
N GLU A 59 6.32 21.54 -7.64
CA GLU A 59 5.28 21.11 -6.70
C GLU A 59 4.75 19.73 -7.14
N TYR A 60 5.42 18.66 -6.72
CA TYR A 60 5.02 17.30 -7.09
C TYR A 60 3.65 16.95 -6.50
N ASP A 61 2.76 16.43 -7.35
CA ASP A 61 1.51 15.79 -6.96
C ASP A 61 1.78 14.73 -5.89
N ASN A 62 1.09 14.82 -4.75
CA ASN A 62 1.25 13.90 -3.62
C ASN A 62 1.14 12.42 -4.03
N GLU A 63 0.45 12.11 -5.13
CA GLU A 63 0.24 10.74 -5.61
C GLU A 63 1.50 10.07 -6.15
N GLY A 64 2.30 10.77 -6.98
CA GLY A 64 3.54 10.22 -7.53
C GLY A 64 4.57 9.92 -6.44
N TYR A 65 4.64 10.80 -5.44
CA TYR A 65 5.46 10.60 -4.24
C TYR A 65 5.06 9.33 -3.46
N LEU A 66 3.76 9.14 -3.24
CA LEU A 66 3.27 7.96 -2.51
C LEU A 66 3.50 6.67 -3.28
N ASP A 67 3.46 6.70 -4.61
CA ASP A 67 3.76 5.53 -5.44
C ASP A 67 5.25 5.13 -5.34
N ILE A 68 6.16 6.09 -5.34
CA ILE A 68 7.59 5.82 -5.16
C ILE A 68 7.83 5.19 -3.77
N VAL A 69 7.29 5.79 -2.71
CA VAL A 69 7.41 5.24 -1.35
C VAL A 69 6.82 3.83 -1.26
N ARG A 70 5.64 3.62 -1.85
CA ARG A 70 4.99 2.30 -1.93
C ARG A 70 5.91 1.28 -2.59
N LYS A 71 6.49 1.60 -3.76
CA LYS A 71 7.38 0.70 -4.50
C LYS A 71 8.66 0.39 -3.73
N MET A 72 9.30 1.41 -3.17
CA MET A 72 10.52 1.23 -2.35
C MET A 72 10.26 0.29 -1.18
N LEU A 73 9.18 0.52 -0.41
CA LEU A 73 8.81 -0.35 0.72
C LEU A 73 8.46 -1.77 0.25
N SER A 74 7.72 -1.89 -0.86
CA SER A 74 7.31 -3.19 -1.37
C SER A 74 8.52 -4.02 -1.78
N MET A 75 9.46 -3.41 -2.49
CA MET A 75 10.70 -4.06 -2.91
C MET A 75 11.58 -4.42 -1.71
N THR A 76 11.66 -3.53 -0.72
CA THR A 76 12.55 -3.69 0.43
C THR A 76 12.06 -4.74 1.43
N PHE A 77 10.75 -4.78 1.71
CA PHE A 77 10.19 -5.71 2.70
C PHE A 77 9.78 -7.06 2.09
N PHE A 78 9.57 -7.13 0.78
CA PHE A 78 8.96 -8.30 0.14
C PHE A 78 9.56 -8.70 -1.21
N GLU A 79 10.64 -8.06 -1.65
CA GLU A 79 11.32 -8.33 -2.92
C GLU A 79 10.38 -8.25 -4.15
N ASN A 80 9.31 -7.46 -4.04
CA ASN A 80 8.33 -7.26 -5.10
C ASN A 80 7.74 -5.85 -5.02
N GLU A 81 7.98 -5.03 -6.03
CA GLU A 81 7.56 -3.62 -6.09
C GLU A 81 6.05 -3.39 -6.00
N ASN A 82 5.24 -4.39 -6.35
CA ASN A 82 3.78 -4.30 -6.37
C ASN A 82 3.12 -4.96 -5.16
N GLN A 83 3.89 -5.35 -4.15
CA GLN A 83 3.38 -6.11 -3.00
C GLN A 83 2.50 -5.29 -2.05
N LEU A 84 2.65 -3.95 -2.03
CA LEU A 84 1.85 -3.06 -1.19
C LEU A 84 0.81 -2.28 -2.00
N GLU A 85 -0.34 -2.10 -1.37
CA GLU A 85 -1.44 -1.24 -1.82
C GLU A 85 -1.69 -0.14 -0.79
N TRP A 86 -2.09 1.04 -1.26
CA TRP A 86 -2.44 2.15 -0.37
C TRP A 86 -3.74 1.86 0.39
N LEU A 87 -3.70 1.90 1.72
CA LEU A 87 -4.87 1.74 2.58
C LEU A 87 -5.52 3.09 2.91
N GLY A 88 -4.71 4.13 3.08
CA GLY A 88 -5.18 5.48 3.36
C GLY A 88 -4.18 6.31 4.16
N THR A 89 -4.53 7.59 4.30
CA THR A 89 -3.78 8.57 5.09
C THR A 89 -4.53 8.89 6.38
N GLU A 90 -3.79 9.06 7.47
CA GLU A 90 -4.33 9.39 8.79
C GLU A 90 -3.49 10.46 9.47
N ARG A 91 -4.14 11.25 10.32
CA ARG A 91 -3.49 12.31 11.10
C ARG A 91 -3.51 11.93 12.58
N LEU A 92 -2.33 11.85 13.18
CA LEU A 92 -2.14 11.64 14.61
C LEU A 92 -1.51 12.88 15.24
N GLY A 93 -2.35 13.74 15.82
CA GLY A 93 -1.92 15.03 16.35
C GLY A 93 -1.34 15.92 15.25
N ARG A 94 -0.05 16.30 15.38
CA ARG A 94 0.65 17.12 14.38
C ARG A 94 1.26 16.32 13.23
N ARG A 95 1.33 14.99 13.32
CA ARG A 95 1.97 14.14 12.31
C ARG A 95 0.91 13.49 11.41
N LYS A 96 1.21 13.39 10.12
CA LYS A 96 0.45 12.59 9.16
C LYS A 96 1.23 11.31 8.87
N PHE A 97 0.51 10.21 8.72
CA PHE A 97 1.09 8.95 8.28
C PHE A 97 0.23 8.33 7.18
N VAL A 98 0.88 7.52 6.36
CA VAL A 98 0.24 6.71 5.32
C VAL A 98 0.38 5.26 5.71
N ALA A 99 -0.72 4.53 5.56
CA ALA A 99 -0.76 3.09 5.76
C ALA A 99 -0.82 2.38 4.40
N PHE A 100 -0.07 1.30 4.31
CA PHE A 100 -0.05 0.38 3.19
C PHE A 100 -0.46 -1.01 3.68
N THR A 101 -1.17 -1.75 2.83
CA THR A 101 -1.59 -3.13 3.06
C THR A 101 -0.83 -4.05 2.12
N ASN A 102 -0.34 -5.16 2.66
CA ASN A 102 0.28 -6.23 1.88
C ASN A 102 -0.80 -7.05 1.14
N ILE A 103 -0.71 -7.08 -0.20
CA ILE A 103 -1.73 -7.68 -1.08
C ILE A 103 -1.86 -9.20 -0.89
N LYS A 104 -0.73 -9.92 -0.76
CA LYS A 104 -0.75 -11.40 -0.53
C LYS A 104 -1.53 -11.75 0.74
N ASN A 105 -1.50 -10.88 1.74
CA ASN A 105 -2.23 -11.08 2.99
C ASN A 105 -3.69 -10.62 2.91
N LYS A 106 -4.00 -9.64 2.05
CA LYS A 106 -5.37 -9.20 1.74
C LYS A 106 -6.20 -10.32 1.09
N GLU A 107 -5.62 -11.07 0.16
CA GLU A 107 -6.31 -12.21 -0.50
C GLU A 107 -6.70 -13.31 0.49
N LYS A 108 -5.78 -13.66 1.40
CA LYS A 108 -6.05 -14.64 2.48
C LYS A 108 -7.17 -14.20 3.42
N TRP A 109 -7.35 -12.89 3.64
CA TRP A 109 -8.40 -12.33 4.48
C TRP A 109 -9.77 -12.32 3.83
N ILE A 110 -9.86 -11.98 2.53
CA ILE A 110 -11.13 -11.95 1.81
C ILE A 110 -11.73 -13.36 1.73
N GLN A 111 -10.88 -14.39 1.62
CA GLN A 111 -11.31 -15.79 1.59
C GLN A 111 -11.65 -16.37 2.97
N ASN A 112 -10.99 -15.91 4.04
CA ASN A 112 -11.24 -16.37 5.41
C ASN A 112 -11.99 -15.31 6.21
N GLN A 113 -13.32 -15.30 6.11
CA GLN A 113 -14.24 -14.45 6.87
C GLN A 113 -14.08 -14.54 8.41
N SER A 114 -13.29 -15.51 8.92
CA SER A 114 -13.08 -15.76 10.35
C SER A 114 -11.75 -15.25 10.91
N LEU A 115 -10.86 -14.66 10.09
CA LEU A 115 -9.61 -14.07 10.57
C LEU A 115 -9.92 -12.75 11.29
N ARG A 116 -10.47 -12.90 12.50
CA ARG A 116 -10.56 -11.87 13.54
C ARG A 116 -9.22 -11.16 13.61
N CYS A 117 -9.27 -9.85 13.88
CA CYS A 117 -8.17 -8.87 13.95
C CYS A 117 -6.91 -9.27 14.74
N GLY A 118 -6.84 -10.44 15.35
CA GLY A 118 -5.72 -10.95 16.12
C GLY A 118 -4.45 -11.31 15.31
N LYS A 119 -4.49 -11.32 13.97
CA LYS A 119 -3.27 -11.58 13.14
C LYS A 119 -2.72 -10.35 12.42
N LEU A 120 -3.19 -9.15 12.74
CA LEU A 120 -2.62 -7.92 12.21
C LEU A 120 -1.20 -7.73 12.74
N LYS A 121 -0.19 -7.79 11.87
CA LYS A 121 1.16 -7.30 12.17
C LYS A 121 1.38 -6.00 11.42
N VAL A 122 1.32 -4.90 12.17
CA VAL A 122 1.54 -3.54 11.67
C VAL A 122 2.93 -3.09 12.10
N VAL A 123 3.73 -2.60 11.16
CA VAL A 123 5.03 -2.00 11.45
C VAL A 123 5.05 -0.51 11.11
N GLU A 124 5.76 0.27 11.91
CA GLU A 124 6.14 1.64 11.57
C GLU A 124 7.52 1.59 10.90
N ALA A 125 7.60 2.09 9.67
CA ALA A 125 8.82 2.27 8.92
C ALA A 125 9.19 3.76 8.86
N MET A 126 10.49 4.04 9.03
CA MET A 126 11.07 5.38 9.15
C MET A 126 12.28 5.48 8.25
N PHE A 127 12.35 6.52 7.43
CA PHE A 127 13.49 6.75 6.55
C PHE A 127 14.56 7.50 7.33
N MET A 128 15.72 6.89 7.49
CA MET A 128 16.80 7.47 8.28
C MET A 128 17.54 8.52 7.46
N ARG A 129 18.03 9.58 8.10
CA ARG A 129 18.91 10.53 7.42
C ARG A 129 20.23 9.82 7.06
N THR A 130 20.54 9.75 5.77
CA THR A 130 21.85 9.29 5.28
C THR A 130 22.56 10.41 4.55
N ASN A 131 23.88 10.31 4.46
CA ASN A 131 24.65 11.15 3.56
C ASN A 131 24.18 10.87 2.12
N PRO A 132 24.07 11.86 1.22
CA PRO A 132 23.72 11.61 -0.19
C PRO A 132 24.63 10.58 -0.89
N ARG A 133 25.85 10.40 -0.38
CA ARG A 133 26.82 9.39 -0.87
C ARG A 133 26.64 7.99 -0.27
N GLU A 134 25.75 7.85 0.71
CA GLU A 134 25.47 6.60 1.40
C GLU A 134 24.11 6.04 0.96
N THR A 135 24.02 4.71 0.90
CA THR A 135 22.76 4.00 0.68
C THR A 135 21.71 4.45 1.69
N GLN A 136 20.53 4.78 1.20
CA GLN A 136 19.42 5.22 2.01
C GLN A 136 19.03 4.09 2.99
N LYS A 137 18.91 4.43 4.28
CA LYS A 137 18.57 3.48 5.33
C LYS A 137 17.10 3.59 5.70
N ILE A 138 16.49 2.45 5.99
CA ILE A 138 15.14 2.36 6.52
C ILE A 138 15.16 1.63 7.85
N PHE A 139 14.58 2.25 8.86
CA PHE A 139 14.39 1.64 10.16
C PHE A 139 12.94 1.20 10.31
N TRP A 140 12.70 0.00 10.84
CA TRP A 140 11.34 -0.41 11.19
C TRP A 140 11.22 -0.96 12.61
N ARG A 141 9.99 -0.87 13.14
CA ARG A 141 9.60 -1.44 14.42
C ARG A 141 8.13 -1.84 14.42
N PRO A 142 7.68 -2.71 15.33
CA PRO A 142 6.25 -2.90 15.57
C PRO A 142 5.54 -1.57 15.84
N ALA A 143 4.36 -1.40 15.27
CA ALA A 143 3.61 -0.16 15.40
C ALA A 143 3.20 0.09 16.85
N ARG A 144 3.29 1.36 17.27
CA ARG A 144 2.78 1.79 18.58
C ARG A 144 1.29 1.52 18.66
N LYS A 145 0.81 1.22 19.86
CA LYS A 145 -0.61 0.87 20.13
C LYS A 145 -1.60 1.85 19.51
N ILE A 146 -1.30 3.14 19.53
CA ILE A 146 -2.16 4.18 18.95
C ILE A 146 -2.21 4.12 17.41
N VAL A 147 -1.09 3.86 16.76
CA VAL A 147 -0.98 3.72 15.30
C VAL A 147 -1.66 2.45 14.85
N PHE A 148 -1.37 1.35 15.54
CA PHE A 148 -2.01 0.06 15.34
C PHE A 148 -3.54 0.18 15.35
N ARG A 149 -4.11 0.85 16.37
CA ARG A 149 -5.56 1.07 16.48
C ARG A 149 -6.13 1.86 15.30
N ARG A 150 -5.41 2.88 14.80
CA ARG A 150 -5.85 3.67 13.64
C ARG A 150 -5.87 2.85 12.36
N VAL A 151 -4.82 2.05 12.12
CA VAL A 151 -4.77 1.11 10.99
C VAL A 151 -5.89 0.08 11.10
N LEU A 152 -6.13 -0.47 12.29
CA LEU A 152 -7.22 -1.41 12.53
C LEU A 152 -8.58 -0.83 12.14
N ILE A 153 -8.91 0.40 12.58
CA ILE A 153 -10.17 1.08 12.21
C ILE A 153 -10.28 1.24 10.69
N LYS A 154 -9.20 1.65 10.01
CA LYS A 154 -9.18 1.78 8.55
C LYS A 154 -9.44 0.45 7.86
N VAL A 155 -8.78 -0.62 8.30
CA VAL A 155 -8.98 -1.97 7.76
C VAL A 155 -10.45 -2.39 7.89
N HIS A 156 -11.06 -2.23 9.07
CA HIS A 156 -12.47 -2.53 9.26
C HIS A 156 -13.37 -1.76 8.30
N SER A 157 -13.17 -0.44 8.19
CA SER A 157 -13.98 0.39 7.29
C SER A 157 -13.82 -0.01 5.81
N SER A 158 -12.64 -0.49 5.42
CA SER A 158 -12.36 -0.97 4.06
C SER A 158 -13.06 -2.30 3.78
N VAL A 159 -13.00 -3.23 4.74
CA VAL A 159 -13.67 -4.54 4.65
C VAL A 159 -15.18 -4.38 4.60
N GLU A 160 -15.77 -3.55 5.46
CA GLU A 160 -17.21 -3.28 5.47
C GLU A 160 -17.68 -2.72 4.12
N LYS A 161 -16.96 -1.74 3.57
CA LYS A 161 -17.26 -1.19 2.24
C LYS A 161 -17.16 -2.24 1.14
N ALA A 162 -16.17 -3.12 1.20
CA ALA A 162 -16.02 -4.21 0.24
C ALA A 162 -17.18 -5.21 0.34
N GLN A 163 -17.60 -5.57 1.55
CA GLN A 163 -18.73 -6.47 1.79
C GLN A 163 -20.04 -5.88 1.28
N VAL A 164 -20.31 -4.60 1.56
CA VAL A 164 -21.50 -3.90 1.05
C VAL A 164 -21.52 -3.94 -0.48
N ARG A 165 -20.39 -3.62 -1.13
CA ARG A 165 -20.28 -3.69 -2.60
C ARG A 165 -20.61 -5.08 -3.14
N VAL A 166 -20.02 -6.14 -2.55
CA VAL A 166 -20.28 -7.53 -2.96
C VAL A 166 -21.76 -7.89 -2.77
N ALA A 167 -22.37 -7.51 -1.65
CA ALA A 167 -23.78 -7.76 -1.38
C ALA A 167 -24.69 -7.04 -2.40
N THR A 168 -24.41 -5.77 -2.71
CA THR A 168 -25.14 -5.00 -3.72
C THR A 168 -25.01 -5.61 -5.11
N THR A 169 -23.81 -6.03 -5.52
CA THR A 169 -23.60 -6.69 -6.81
C THR A 169 -24.34 -8.02 -6.89
N ARG A 170 -24.30 -8.84 -5.83
CA ARG A 170 -25.04 -10.12 -5.78
C ARG A 170 -26.54 -9.90 -5.85
N ALA A 171 -27.08 -8.93 -5.10
CA ALA A 171 -28.50 -8.59 -5.12
C ALA A 171 -28.94 -8.15 -6.53
N GLY A 172 -28.16 -7.30 -7.19
CA GLY A 172 -28.41 -6.87 -8.58
C GLY A 172 -28.40 -8.04 -9.57
N MET A 173 -27.44 -8.96 -9.45
CA MET A 173 -27.39 -10.17 -10.28
C MET A 173 -28.58 -11.10 -10.05
N THR A 174 -29.03 -11.29 -8.80
CA THR A 174 -30.24 -12.08 -8.52
C THR A 174 -31.50 -11.42 -9.08
N SER A 175 -31.64 -10.10 -8.98
CA SER A 175 -32.77 -9.36 -9.56
C SER A 175 -32.79 -9.44 -11.08
N GLN A 176 -31.63 -9.34 -11.73
CA GLN A 176 -31.52 -9.44 -13.19
C GLN A 176 -31.80 -10.87 -13.70
N LYS A 177 -31.38 -11.89 -12.94
CA LYS A 177 -31.69 -13.30 -13.23
C LYS A 177 -33.18 -13.63 -13.03
N LEU A 178 -33.83 -13.06 -12.02
CA LEU A 178 -35.28 -13.15 -11.80
C LEU A 178 -36.05 -12.46 -12.93
N ALA A 179 -35.66 -11.25 -13.32
CA ALA A 179 -36.27 -10.51 -14.43
C ALA A 179 -36.15 -11.26 -15.77
N TYR A 180 -35.01 -11.91 -16.03
CA TYR A 180 -34.81 -12.72 -17.22
C TYR A 180 -35.68 -13.99 -17.24
N ARG A 181 -35.91 -14.63 -16.09
CA ARG A 181 -36.79 -15.81 -15.98
C ARG A 181 -38.27 -15.44 -16.15
N LEU A 182 -38.72 -14.31 -15.60
CA LEU A 182 -40.08 -13.81 -15.78
C LEU A 182 -40.38 -13.50 -17.25
N ARG A 183 -39.44 -12.92 -18.00
CA ARG A 183 -39.60 -12.66 -19.45
C ARG A 183 -39.72 -13.91 -20.33
N LYS A 184 -39.09 -15.03 -19.94
CA LYS A 184 -39.19 -16.29 -20.70
C LYS A 184 -40.47 -17.09 -20.39
N GLY A 185 -41.11 -16.85 -19.25
CA GLY A 185 -42.37 -17.50 -18.87
C GLY A 185 -43.63 -16.89 -19.50
N SER A 186 -43.51 -15.71 -20.14
CA SER A 186 -44.66 -14.99 -20.72
C SER A 186 -44.90 -15.29 -22.22
N ALA A 187 -44.13 -16.19 -22.82
CA ALA A 187 -44.29 -16.62 -24.21
C ALA A 187 -44.73 -18.09 -24.25
N SER A 188 -45.96 -18.37 -23.82
CA SER A 188 -46.67 -19.61 -24.09
C SER A 188 -48.16 -19.29 -24.05
N VAL A 189 -48.68 -18.81 -25.18
CA VAL A 189 -50.10 -18.82 -25.55
C VAL A 189 -50.17 -19.42 -26.94
#